data_AF-A0A6G1RGA8-F1
#
_entry.id   AF-A0A6G1RGA8-F1
#
_cell.length_a   1.000
_cell.length_b   1.000
_cell.length_c   1.000
_cell.angle_alpha   90.00
_cell.angle_beta   90.00
_cell.angle_gamma   90.00
#
_symmetry.space_group_name_H-M   'P 1'
#
loop_
_entity.id
_entity.type
_entity.pdbx_description
1 polymer ?
#
loop_
_entity_poly.entity_id
_entity_poly.type
_entity_poly.pdbx_seq_one_letter_code
_entity_poly.pdbx_strand_id
1 'polypeptide(L)'
;ENISSLLAGCCFPNADIVPYLNSVLQARTVREFDKQFTSVMFGYPTIDDYYEDASPCRKLKSVGIPVLCLNSVDDVFSPGHAIPVEAAKQNANVALVLTSCGGHIGFLEGIWPRKCTYMDRVFKQFVQAIFEHG
;
A
#
# COMPACT_ATOMS: atom_id res chain seq x y z
N GLU A 1 13.62 -13.65 23.35
CA GLU A 1 12.30 -12.98 23.28
C GLU A 1 11.50 -13.66 22.17
N ASN A 2 10.29 -14.11 22.49
CA ASN A 2 9.52 -15.04 21.65
C ASN A 2 8.72 -14.25 20.60
N ILE A 3 8.75 -14.65 19.33
CA ILE A 3 8.00 -14.02 18.23
C ILE A 3 6.51 -13.84 18.59
N SER A 4 5.97 -14.73 19.43
CA SER A 4 4.61 -14.65 19.97
C SER A 4 4.28 -13.34 20.71
N SER A 5 5.24 -12.68 21.38
CA SER A 5 4.95 -11.42 22.09
C SER A 5 4.88 -10.20 21.16
N LEU A 6 5.44 -10.29 19.95
CA LEU A 6 5.37 -9.22 18.95
C LEU A 6 3.99 -9.19 18.26
N LEU A 7 3.31 -10.34 18.20
CA LEU A 7 2.02 -10.50 17.52
C LEU A 7 0.82 -10.19 18.42
N ALA A 8 0.98 -10.23 19.75
CA ALA A 8 -0.11 -10.02 20.71
C ALA A 8 -0.61 -8.56 20.82
N GLY A 9 0.14 -7.58 20.33
CA GLY A 9 -0.21 -6.16 20.38
C GLY A 9 -1.00 -5.64 19.18
N CYS A 10 -1.11 -6.44 18.12
CA CYS A 10 -1.87 -6.08 16.93
C CYS A 10 -3.18 -6.87 16.95
N CYS A 11 -4.31 -6.21 16.63
CA CYS A 11 -5.62 -6.85 16.54
C CYS A 11 -5.67 -7.86 15.38
N PHE A 12 -5.12 -9.05 15.58
CA PHE A 12 -5.16 -10.18 14.65
C PHE A 12 -6.22 -11.17 15.12
N PRO A 13 -7.38 -11.27 14.43
CA PRO A 13 -8.49 -12.10 14.86
C PRO A 13 -8.15 -13.59 14.93
N ASN A 14 -7.14 -14.05 14.17
CA ASN A 14 -6.64 -15.42 14.14
C ASN A 14 -5.10 -15.43 14.23
N ALA A 15 -4.58 -15.48 15.46
CA ALA A 15 -3.13 -15.38 15.71
C ALA A 15 -2.34 -16.70 15.51
N ASP A 16 -3.01 -17.83 15.27
CA ASP A 16 -2.36 -19.14 15.16
C ASP A 16 -1.82 -19.40 13.74
N ILE A 17 -0.73 -18.72 13.40
CA ILE A 17 -0.01 -18.89 12.13
C ILE A 17 0.89 -20.14 12.10
N VAL A 18 1.15 -20.74 13.26
CA VAL A 18 2.09 -21.86 13.42
C VAL A 18 1.85 -23.02 12.42
N PRO A 19 0.60 -23.44 12.14
CA PRO A 19 0.34 -24.51 11.16
C PRO A 19 0.79 -24.16 9.73
N TYR A 20 0.86 -22.88 9.39
CA TYR A 20 1.15 -22.39 8.03
C TYR A 20 2.62 -22.02 7.83
N LEU A 21 3.43 -21.96 8.90
CA LEU A 21 4.81 -21.44 8.86
C LEU A 21 5.68 -22.12 7.78
N ASN A 22 5.62 -23.44 7.66
CA ASN A 22 6.38 -24.17 6.64
C ASN A 22 5.96 -23.78 5.22
N SER A 23 4.66 -23.56 5.00
CA SER A 23 4.15 -23.15 3.70
C SER A 23 4.61 -21.71 3.39
N VAL A 24 4.45 -20.80 4.36
CA VAL A 24 4.85 -19.38 4.23
C VAL A 24 6.33 -19.25 3.85
N LEU A 25 7.20 -20.04 4.48
CA LEU A 25 8.64 -20.05 4.18
C LEU A 25 8.97 -20.63 2.79
N GLN A 26 8.06 -21.39 2.18
CA GLN A 26 8.21 -21.97 0.84
C GLN A 26 7.54 -21.13 -0.25
N ALA A 27 6.82 -20.06 0.09
CA ALA A 27 6.16 -19.19 -0.86
C ALA A 27 7.19 -18.59 -1.84
N ARG A 28 6.86 -18.64 -3.14
CA ARG A 28 7.68 -18.13 -4.24
C ARG A 28 7.09 -16.86 -4.86
N THR A 29 5.85 -16.53 -4.52
CA THR A 29 5.16 -15.33 -4.98
C THR A 29 4.54 -14.58 -3.81
N VAL A 30 4.35 -13.26 -3.97
CA VAL A 30 3.64 -12.42 -3.00
C VAL A 30 2.22 -12.96 -2.76
N ARG A 31 1.55 -13.42 -3.83
CA ARG A 31 0.21 -14.02 -3.71
C ARG A 31 0.21 -15.30 -2.87
N GLU A 32 1.22 -16.17 -2.98
CA GLU A 32 1.33 -17.35 -2.12
C GLU A 32 1.57 -16.98 -0.66
N PHE A 33 2.44 -15.99 -0.43
CA PHE A 33 2.68 -15.46 0.90
C PHE A 33 1.40 -14.87 1.50
N ASP A 34 0.68 -14.05 0.73
CA ASP A 34 -0.58 -13.46 1.16
C ASP A 34 -1.65 -14.50 1.47
N LYS A 35 -1.67 -15.61 0.73
CA LYS A 35 -2.66 -16.69 0.94
C LYS A 35 -2.41 -17.43 2.25
N GLN A 36 -1.15 -17.61 2.60
CA GLN A 36 -0.74 -18.47 3.71
C GLN A 36 -0.50 -17.69 4.98
N PHE A 37 -0.15 -16.40 4.87
CA PHE A 37 0.13 -15.50 5.96
C PHE A 37 -0.93 -14.41 6.07
N THR A 38 -0.98 -13.49 5.11
CA THR A 38 -1.78 -12.25 5.21
C THR A 38 -3.27 -12.56 5.40
N SER A 39 -3.89 -13.35 4.53
CA SER A 39 -5.32 -13.68 4.63
C SER A 39 -5.65 -14.43 5.93
N VAL A 40 -4.78 -15.34 6.36
CA VAL A 40 -4.98 -16.11 7.62
C VAL A 40 -4.91 -15.18 8.82
N MET A 41 -3.85 -14.37 8.90
CA MET A 41 -3.58 -13.48 10.03
C MET A 41 -4.69 -12.42 10.20
N PHE A 42 -5.23 -11.90 9.09
CA PHE A 42 -6.34 -10.94 9.10
C PHE A 42 -7.73 -11.60 9.07
N GLY A 43 -7.81 -12.94 9.02
CA GLY A 43 -9.08 -13.68 9.07
C GLY A 43 -9.94 -13.61 7.81
N TYR A 44 -9.33 -13.34 6.65
CA TYR A 44 -10.04 -13.39 5.36
C TYR A 44 -10.34 -14.84 4.94
N PRO A 45 -11.57 -15.15 4.47
CA PRO A 45 -11.92 -16.51 4.04
C PRO A 45 -11.11 -17.00 2.86
N THR A 46 -10.82 -16.11 1.92
CA THR A 46 -9.98 -16.39 0.76
C THR A 46 -8.98 -15.25 0.52
N ILE A 47 -7.93 -15.53 -0.25
CA ILE A 47 -7.02 -14.49 -0.72
C ILE A 47 -7.71 -13.47 -1.64
N ASP A 48 -8.73 -13.89 -2.37
CA ASP A 48 -9.47 -12.99 -3.26
C ASP A 48 -10.32 -12.02 -2.43
N ASP A 49 -10.92 -12.46 -1.32
CA ASP A 49 -11.59 -11.57 -0.36
C ASP A 49 -10.62 -10.53 0.22
N TYR A 50 -9.39 -10.96 0.54
CA TYR A 50 -8.32 -10.06 0.98
C TYR A 50 -8.00 -9.01 -0.08
N TYR A 51 -7.69 -9.42 -1.32
CA TYR A 51 -7.38 -8.45 -2.38
C TYR A 51 -8.58 -7.57 -2.72
N GLU A 52 -9.80 -8.07 -2.62
CA GLU A 52 -11.02 -7.32 -2.90
C GLU A 52 -11.21 -6.17 -1.91
N ASP A 53 -11.03 -6.46 -0.61
CA ASP A 53 -11.11 -5.45 0.44
C ASP A 53 -9.87 -4.53 0.42
N ALA A 54 -8.67 -5.06 0.29
CA ALA A 54 -7.44 -4.27 0.27
C ALA A 54 -7.34 -3.33 -0.95
N SER A 55 -8.05 -3.63 -2.05
CA SER A 55 -7.97 -2.87 -3.29
C SER A 55 -8.58 -1.46 -3.17
N PRO A 56 -7.82 -0.40 -3.53
CA PRO A 56 -8.31 0.96 -3.46
C PRO A 56 -9.40 1.27 -4.50
N CYS A 57 -9.49 0.51 -5.60
CA CYS A 57 -10.37 0.77 -6.74
C CYS A 57 -11.83 1.07 -6.37
N ARG A 58 -12.39 0.34 -5.39
CA ARG A 58 -13.78 0.54 -4.92
C ARG A 58 -13.90 1.62 -3.86
N LYS A 59 -12.84 1.87 -3.10
CA LYS A 59 -12.81 2.80 -1.96
C LYS A 59 -12.56 4.25 -2.40
N LEU A 60 -11.89 4.47 -3.53
CA LEU A 60 -11.60 5.81 -4.05
C LEU A 60 -12.86 6.66 -4.27
N LYS A 61 -13.98 6.06 -4.67
CA LYS A 61 -15.24 6.78 -4.87
C LYS A 61 -15.85 7.35 -3.58
N SER A 62 -15.58 6.72 -2.44
CA SER A 62 -16.09 7.14 -1.13
C SER A 62 -15.20 8.14 -0.39
N VAL A 63 -14.03 8.48 -0.95
CA VAL A 63 -13.11 9.44 -0.32
C VAL A 63 -13.74 10.83 -0.29
N GLY A 64 -14.10 11.30 0.91
CA GLY A 64 -14.76 12.58 1.13
C GLY A 64 -13.84 13.73 1.57
N ILE A 65 -12.55 13.46 1.73
CA ILE A 65 -11.54 14.44 2.14
C ILE A 65 -10.39 14.46 1.13
N PRO A 66 -9.66 15.57 0.97
CA PRO A 66 -8.51 15.62 0.10
C PRO A 66 -7.47 14.53 0.43
N VAL A 67 -7.10 13.72 -0.57
CA VAL A 67 -6.12 12.64 -0.47
C VAL A 67 -5.14 12.73 -1.63
N LEU A 68 -3.86 12.68 -1.30
CA LEU A 68 -2.77 12.51 -2.26
C LEU A 68 -2.35 11.04 -2.32
N CYS A 69 -2.39 10.46 -3.52
CA CYS A 69 -1.83 9.16 -3.83
C CYS A 69 -0.59 9.34 -4.71
N LEU A 70 0.58 8.91 -4.23
CA LEU A 70 1.82 8.89 -4.99
C LEU A 70 2.16 7.43 -5.34
N ASN A 71 2.37 7.14 -6.62
CA ASN A 71 2.79 5.81 -7.07
C ASN A 71 3.74 5.91 -8.28
N SER A 72 4.43 4.81 -8.61
CA SER A 72 5.35 4.74 -9.75
C SER A 72 4.98 3.61 -10.69
N VAL A 73 5.16 3.82 -12.00
CA VAL A 73 4.84 2.83 -13.04
C VAL A 73 5.82 1.64 -13.01
N ASP A 74 7.03 1.84 -12.53
CA ASP A 74 8.07 0.81 -12.34
C ASP A 74 8.00 0.09 -10.97
N ASP A 75 6.93 0.27 -10.19
CA ASP A 75 6.71 -0.47 -8.95
C ASP A 75 6.40 -1.95 -9.23
N VAL A 76 7.23 -2.84 -8.68
CA VAL A 76 7.11 -4.30 -8.81
C VAL A 76 5.98 -4.89 -7.96
N PHE A 77 5.51 -4.18 -6.94
CA PHE A 77 4.37 -4.58 -6.11
C PHE A 77 3.05 -3.98 -6.59
N SER A 78 3.09 -2.80 -7.23
CA SER A 78 1.94 -2.10 -7.78
C SER A 78 2.12 -1.84 -9.28
N PRO A 79 1.97 -2.87 -10.14
CA PRO A 79 2.23 -2.72 -11.56
C PRO A 79 1.27 -1.69 -12.17
N GLY A 80 1.75 -0.92 -13.16
CA GLY A 80 1.00 0.20 -13.72
C GLY A 80 -0.43 -0.08 -14.17
N HIS A 81 -0.74 -1.31 -14.62
CA HIS A 81 -2.10 -1.71 -15.01
C HIS A 81 -3.06 -1.92 -13.83
N ALA A 82 -2.54 -2.14 -12.62
CA ALA A 82 -3.32 -2.30 -11.39
C ALA A 82 -3.62 -0.95 -10.71
N ILE A 83 -2.99 0.14 -11.18
CA ILE A 83 -3.20 1.47 -10.64
C ILE A 83 -4.58 2.00 -11.12
N PRO A 84 -5.48 2.41 -10.21
CA PRO A 84 -6.86 2.77 -10.55
C PRO A 84 -7.00 4.21 -11.08
N VAL A 85 -6.33 4.52 -12.19
CA VAL A 85 -6.30 5.86 -12.79
C VAL A 85 -7.69 6.40 -13.08
N GLU A 86 -8.57 5.59 -13.67
CA GLU A 86 -9.92 6.02 -14.03
C GLU A 86 -10.82 6.24 -12.81
N ALA A 87 -10.65 5.45 -11.74
CA ALA A 87 -11.40 5.68 -10.51
C ALA A 87 -10.91 6.93 -9.77
N ALA A 88 -9.61 7.22 -9.78
CA ALA A 88 -9.04 8.44 -9.21
C ALA A 88 -9.56 9.69 -9.93
N LYS A 89 -9.59 9.68 -11.27
CA LYS A 89 -10.13 10.80 -12.07
C LYS A 89 -11.59 11.14 -11.77
N GLN A 90 -12.37 10.18 -11.28
CA GLN A 90 -13.79 10.37 -10.98
C GLN A 90 -14.06 11.05 -9.63
N ASN A 91 -13.04 11.26 -8.79
CA ASN A 91 -13.19 11.90 -7.48
C ASN A 91 -12.30 13.14 -7.36
N ALA A 92 -12.91 14.33 -7.25
CA ALA A 92 -12.20 15.60 -7.11
C ALA A 92 -11.37 15.72 -5.82
N ASN A 93 -11.67 14.89 -4.81
CA ASN A 93 -10.89 14.82 -3.56
C ASN A 93 -9.62 13.98 -3.70
N VAL A 94 -9.42 13.28 -4.81
CA VAL A 94 -8.28 12.38 -5.00
C VAL A 94 -7.30 12.96 -6.01
N ALA A 95 -6.08 13.24 -5.57
CA ALA A 95 -4.97 13.59 -6.44
C ALA A 95 -4.06 12.36 -6.61
N LEU A 96 -3.99 11.80 -7.83
CA LEU A 96 -3.09 10.70 -8.16
C LEU A 96 -1.87 11.22 -8.94
N VAL A 97 -0.68 11.06 -8.35
CA VAL A 97 0.61 11.37 -8.97
C VAL A 97 1.28 10.07 -9.39
N LEU A 98 1.53 9.94 -10.70
CA LEU A 98 2.24 8.80 -11.27
C LEU A 98 3.59 9.22 -11.84
N THR A 99 4.66 8.66 -11.28
CA THR A 99 6.02 8.85 -11.78
C THR A 99 6.40 7.71 -12.73
N SER A 100 7.31 7.98 -13.66
CA SER A 100 7.86 6.95 -14.54
C SER A 100 8.86 6.03 -13.81
N CYS A 101 9.54 6.58 -12.79
CA CYS A 101 10.51 5.88 -11.97
C CYS A 101 10.31 6.23 -10.49
N GLY A 102 10.72 5.32 -9.61
CA GLY A 102 10.61 5.47 -8.16
C GLY A 102 10.47 4.13 -7.46
N GLY A 103 10.10 3.08 -8.18
CA GLY A 103 9.79 1.78 -7.61
C GLY A 103 8.75 1.88 -6.49
N HIS A 104 8.85 0.98 -5.51
CA HIS A 104 7.89 0.93 -4.41
C HIS A 104 8.06 2.06 -3.38
N ILE A 105 9.30 2.46 -3.08
CA ILE A 105 9.64 3.42 -2.00
C ILE A 105 10.75 4.42 -2.38
N GLY A 106 11.26 4.34 -3.60
CA GLY A 106 12.50 4.99 -4.04
C GLY A 106 12.28 6.29 -4.82
N PHE A 107 11.35 7.14 -4.40
CA PHE A 107 11.04 8.44 -5.00
C PHE A 107 12.15 9.48 -4.77
N LEU A 108 13.39 9.17 -5.15
CA LEU A 108 14.56 10.03 -4.99
C LEU A 108 14.60 11.12 -6.06
N GLU A 109 15.25 12.26 -5.77
CA GLU A 109 15.46 13.34 -6.74
C GLU A 109 16.91 13.83 -6.78
N GLY A 110 17.32 14.31 -7.96
CA GLY A 110 18.65 14.84 -8.21
C GLY A 110 19.73 13.78 -8.48
N ILE A 111 20.92 14.25 -8.88
CA ILE A 111 22.07 13.38 -9.19
C ILE A 111 22.66 12.79 -7.90
N TRP A 112 22.51 13.49 -6.77
CA TRP A 112 23.04 13.09 -5.46
C TRP A 112 21.96 13.21 -4.38
N PRO A 113 21.18 12.14 -4.13
CA PRO A 113 20.00 12.18 -3.26
C PRO A 113 20.41 12.14 -1.78
N ARG A 114 20.86 13.28 -1.24
CA ARG A 114 21.35 13.40 0.16
C ARG A 114 20.48 14.24 1.08
N LYS A 115 19.43 14.89 0.58
CA LYS A 115 18.64 15.86 1.35
C LYS A 115 17.16 15.49 1.44
N CYS A 116 16.38 15.92 0.46
CA CYS A 116 14.95 15.64 0.34
C CYS A 116 14.73 14.73 -0.85
N THR A 117 13.83 13.79 -0.68
CA THR A 117 13.27 12.98 -1.77
C THR A 117 12.17 13.76 -2.49
N TYR A 118 11.80 13.31 -3.69
CA TYR A 118 10.62 13.82 -4.39
C TYR A 118 9.37 13.68 -3.52
N MET A 119 9.22 12.53 -2.85
CA MET A 119 8.13 12.24 -1.92
C MET A 119 8.05 13.30 -0.81
N ASP A 120 9.17 13.63 -0.15
CA ASP A 120 9.18 14.63 0.93
C ASP A 120 8.67 15.99 0.45
N ARG A 121 9.13 16.40 -0.75
CA ARG A 121 8.77 17.70 -1.32
C ARG A 121 7.29 17.75 -1.69
N VAL A 122 6.76 16.73 -2.36
CA VAL A 122 5.35 16.69 -2.77
C VAL A 122 4.44 16.60 -1.56
N PHE A 123 4.78 15.78 -0.55
CA PHE A 123 3.98 15.67 0.67
C PHE A 123 3.95 16.99 1.43
N LYS A 124 5.09 17.68 1.56
CA LYS A 124 5.13 19.02 2.16
C LYS A 124 4.24 20.01 1.41
N GLN A 125 4.30 20.04 0.08
CA GLN A 125 3.47 20.92 -0.74
C GLN A 125 1.97 20.62 -0.57
N PHE A 126 1.60 19.34 -0.57
CA PHE A 126 0.21 18.93 -0.38
C PHE A 126 -0.30 19.32 1.01
N VAL A 127 0.42 18.99 2.07
CA VAL A 127 0.05 19.35 3.44
C VAL A 127 -0.09 20.88 3.59
N GLN A 128 0.86 21.64 3.05
CA GLN A 128 0.79 23.11 3.07
C GLN A 128 -0.49 23.62 2.38
N ALA A 129 -0.80 23.10 1.19
CA ALA A 129 -1.99 23.48 0.45
C ALA A 129 -3.29 23.15 1.21
N ILE A 130 -3.33 22.03 1.94
CA ILE A 130 -4.49 21.69 2.79
C ILE A 130 -4.67 22.72 3.91
N PHE A 131 -3.61 23.20 4.54
CA PHE A 131 -3.74 24.21 5.59
C PHE A 131 -4.03 25.62 5.06
N GLU A 132 -3.59 25.95 3.85
CA GLU A 132 -3.79 27.27 3.24
C GLU A 132 -5.12 27.41 2.50
N HIS A 133 -5.68 26.30 2.00
CA HIS A 133 -6.83 26.31 1.09
C HIS A 133 -7.95 25.33 1.44
N GLY A 134 -7.77 24.48 2.46
CA GLY A 134 -8.79 23.55 2.97
C GLY A 134 -9.61 24.15 4.10
#